data_AF-A0A820QMZ5-F1
#
_entry.id   AF-A0A820QMZ5-F1
#
_cell.length_a   1.000
_cell.length_b   1.000
_cell.length_c   1.000
_cell.angle_alpha   90.00
_cell.angle_beta   90.00
_cell.angle_gamma   90.00
#
_symmetry.space_group_name_H-M   'P 1'
#
loop_
_entity.id
_entity.type
_entity.pdbx_description
1 polymer ?
#
loop_
_entity_poly.entity_id
_entity_poly.type
_entity_poly.pdbx_seq_one_letter_code
_entity_poly.pdbx_strand_id
1 'polypeptide(L)'
;NATIAYLEKPGIDEEPQQCSLRYEDAYQYQNIFGPLVKMEADDDRKIKESQTQENISVRWDMGLNKKRLAYFCLPKANEEMRLMPGDELRLRYVGDQMKSAWAGVGHVVKVPNNYGEEVGI
;
A
#
# COMPACT_ATOMS: atom_id res chain seq x y z
N ASN A 1 14.71 -26.30 1.13
CA ASN A 1 14.21 -26.94 2.36
C ASN A 1 12.82 -26.41 2.68
N ALA A 2 11.78 -27.06 2.17
CA ALA A 2 10.40 -26.80 2.58
C ALA A 2 10.09 -27.69 3.78
N THR A 3 9.85 -27.09 4.94
CA THR A 3 9.59 -27.81 6.19
C THR A 3 8.11 -28.18 6.25
N ILE A 4 7.83 -29.45 6.54
CA ILE A 4 6.51 -30.10 6.65
C ILE A 4 5.54 -29.41 7.65
N ALA A 5 6.04 -28.43 8.42
CA ALA A 5 5.29 -27.70 9.45
C ALA A 5 4.25 -26.69 8.92
N TYR A 6 4.05 -26.54 7.60
CA TYR A 6 3.00 -25.68 7.04
C TYR A 6 1.64 -26.39 6.88
N LEU A 7 1.57 -27.71 7.06
CA LEU A 7 0.35 -28.51 6.81
C LEU A 7 -0.57 -28.67 8.03
N GLU A 8 -0.25 -28.09 9.19
CA GLU A 8 -1.03 -28.26 10.42
C GLU A 8 -1.59 -26.92 10.96
N LYS A 9 -2.31 -26.18 10.11
CA LYS A 9 -3.28 -25.19 10.60
C LYS A 9 -4.69 -25.64 10.24
N PRO A 10 -5.42 -26.30 11.16
CA PRO A 10 -6.82 -26.62 10.92
C PRO A 10 -7.60 -25.32 10.73
N GLY A 11 -8.15 -25.12 9.54
CA GLY A 11 -9.00 -23.96 9.18
C GLY A 11 -8.46 -22.99 8.13
N ILE A 12 -7.32 -23.28 7.47
CA ILE A 12 -6.75 -22.39 6.42
C ILE A 12 -7.07 -22.82 4.98
N ASP A 13 -7.58 -24.04 4.76
CA ASP A 13 -7.84 -24.59 3.42
C ASP A 13 -9.33 -24.80 3.09
N GLU A 14 -10.27 -24.18 3.81
CA GLU A 14 -11.64 -24.10 3.28
C GLU A 14 -11.71 -22.93 2.31
N GLU A 15 -11.78 -23.25 1.01
CA GLU A 15 -12.14 -22.28 -0.02
C GLU A 15 -13.39 -21.51 0.44
N PRO A 16 -13.40 -20.18 0.34
CA PRO A 16 -14.50 -19.37 0.85
C PRO A 16 -15.80 -19.79 0.17
N GLN A 17 -16.86 -19.91 0.96
CA GLN A 17 -18.18 -20.27 0.45
C GLN A 17 -18.64 -19.29 -0.64
N GLN A 18 -19.24 -19.83 -1.71
CA GLN A 18 -19.71 -19.01 -2.83
C GLN A 18 -20.84 -18.06 -2.40
N CYS A 19 -20.83 -16.85 -2.97
CA CYS A 19 -21.90 -15.88 -2.79
C CYS A 19 -23.25 -16.44 -3.26
N SER A 20 -24.30 -16.11 -2.51
CA SER A 20 -25.67 -16.54 -2.79
C SER A 20 -26.53 -15.33 -3.15
N LEU A 21 -27.60 -15.54 -3.93
CA LEU A 21 -28.54 -14.45 -4.25
C LEU A 21 -29.46 -14.09 -3.07
N ARG A 22 -29.59 -14.99 -2.08
CA ARG A 22 -30.41 -14.81 -0.88
C ARG A 22 -29.68 -15.42 0.31
N TYR A 23 -29.86 -14.81 1.48
CA TYR A 23 -29.24 -15.22 2.74
C TYR A 23 -30.35 -15.44 3.78
N GLU A 24 -30.17 -16.42 4.66
CA GLU A 24 -31.09 -16.74 5.76
C GLU A 24 -31.13 -15.60 6.79
N ASP A 25 -29.98 -15.04 7.13
CA ASP A 25 -29.83 -13.91 8.03
C ASP A 25 -28.52 -13.13 7.77
N ALA A 26 -28.29 -12.10 8.59
CA ALA A 26 -27.08 -11.28 8.50
C ALA A 26 -25.80 -12.04 8.92
N TYR A 27 -25.92 -13.08 9.75
CA TYR A 27 -24.77 -13.89 10.17
C TYR A 27 -24.27 -14.75 9.02
N GLN A 28 -25.17 -15.38 8.26
CA GLN A 28 -24.80 -16.13 7.05
C GLN A 28 -24.13 -15.21 6.03
N TYR A 29 -24.66 -14.00 5.82
CA TYR A 29 -24.02 -13.01 4.95
C TYR A 29 -22.60 -12.66 5.43
N GLN A 30 -22.44 -12.37 6.73
CA GLN A 30 -21.13 -12.04 7.31
C GLN A 30 -20.14 -13.20 7.19
N ASN A 31 -20.58 -14.43 7.44
CA ASN A 31 -19.74 -15.62 7.37
C ASN A 31 -19.27 -15.92 5.94
N ILE A 32 -20.06 -15.57 4.92
CA ILE A 32 -19.67 -15.70 3.51
C ILE A 32 -18.77 -14.53 3.08
N PHE A 33 -19.18 -13.28 3.30
CA PHE A 33 -18.45 -12.11 2.81
C PHE A 33 -17.23 -11.74 3.64
N GLY A 34 -17.21 -12.03 4.94
CA GLY A 34 -16.12 -11.70 5.84
C GLY A 34 -14.77 -12.28 5.37
N PRO A 35 -14.69 -13.58 5.06
CA PRO A 35 -13.49 -14.19 4.48
C PRO A 35 -13.08 -13.59 3.14
N LEU A 36 -14.04 -13.27 2.26
CA LEU A 36 -13.77 -12.67 0.95
C LEU A 36 -13.15 -11.26 1.08
N VAL A 37 -13.73 -10.41 1.94
CA VAL A 37 -13.20 -9.07 2.24
C VAL A 37 -11.81 -9.17 2.86
N LYS A 38 -11.58 -10.16 3.74
CA LYS A 38 -10.26 -10.39 4.32
C LYS A 38 -9.24 -10.81 3.27
N MET A 39 -9.60 -11.70 2.35
CA MET A 39 -8.73 -12.14 1.26
C MET A 39 -8.32 -10.97 0.37
N GLU A 40 -9.29 -10.15 -0.05
CA GLU A 40 -9.02 -8.93 -0.82
C GLU A 40 -8.13 -7.95 -0.04
N ALA A 41 -8.39 -7.73 1.26
CA ALA A 41 -7.58 -6.85 2.09
C ALA A 41 -6.15 -7.36 2.27
N ASP A 42 -5.96 -8.67 2.42
CA ASP A 42 -4.65 -9.30 2.53
C ASP A 42 -3.88 -9.21 1.20
N ASP A 43 -4.56 -9.33 0.06
CA ASP A 43 -3.98 -9.20 -1.27
C ASP A 43 -3.66 -7.75 -1.63
N ASP A 44 -4.56 -6.79 -1.35
CA ASP A 44 -4.31 -5.35 -1.48
C ASP A 44 -3.10 -4.92 -0.62
N ARG A 45 -2.99 -5.41 0.63
CA ARG A 45 -1.82 -5.15 1.47
C ARG A 45 -0.54 -5.66 0.83
N LYS A 46 -0.51 -6.92 0.35
CA LYS A 46 0.69 -7.49 -0.30
C LYS A 46 1.08 -6.70 -1.54
N ILE A 47 0.10 -6.33 -2.39
CA ILE A 47 0.33 -5.55 -3.60
C ILE A 47 0.94 -4.20 -3.23
N LYS A 48 0.35 -3.46 -2.29
CA LYS A 48 0.85 -2.16 -1.85
C LYS A 48 2.24 -2.25 -1.22
N GLU A 49 2.50 -3.25 -0.38
CA GLU A 49 3.82 -3.45 0.24
C GLU A 49 4.90 -3.79 -0.80
N SER A 50 4.54 -4.53 -1.87
CA SER A 50 5.44 -4.89 -2.96
C SER A 50 5.87 -3.70 -3.84
N GLN A 51 5.12 -2.60 -3.79
CA GLN A 51 5.38 -1.40 -4.60
C GLN A 51 6.40 -0.43 -3.98
N THR A 52 7.07 -0.82 -2.88
CA THR A 52 8.12 -0.02 -2.26
C THR A 52 9.22 0.35 -3.26
N GLN A 53 9.46 1.65 -3.45
CA GLN A 53 10.53 2.14 -4.33
C GLN A 53 11.75 2.57 -3.50
N GLU A 54 12.91 2.07 -3.91
CA GLU A 54 14.20 2.39 -3.28
C GLU A 54 15.02 3.34 -4.16
N ASN A 55 16.09 3.90 -3.58
CA ASN A 55 17.05 4.75 -4.30
C ASN A 55 16.42 5.97 -5.00
N ILE A 56 15.36 6.53 -4.40
CA ILE A 56 14.72 7.74 -4.90
C ILE A 56 15.51 9.00 -4.51
N SER A 57 15.53 9.97 -5.40
CA SER A 57 16.05 11.31 -5.11
C SER A 57 14.90 12.23 -4.70
N VAL A 58 15.06 12.92 -3.57
CA VAL A 58 14.02 13.78 -3.01
C VAL A 58 14.44 15.24 -3.09
N ARG A 59 13.58 16.07 -3.69
CA ARG A 59 13.66 17.54 -3.67
C ARG A 59 12.72 18.07 -2.59
N TRP A 60 13.29 18.80 -1.63
CA TRP A 60 12.54 19.39 -0.52
C TRP A 60 12.09 20.81 -0.81
N ASP A 61 10.89 21.16 -0.35
CA ASP A 61 10.34 22.51 -0.47
C ASP A 61 9.54 22.92 0.77
N MET A 62 9.11 24.18 0.83
CA MET A 62 8.20 24.71 1.83
C MET A 62 6.94 25.25 1.13
N GLY A 63 5.80 24.64 1.41
CA GLY A 63 4.52 25.13 0.90
C GLY A 63 4.17 26.52 1.46
N LEU A 64 3.32 27.26 0.75
CA LEU A 64 2.81 28.56 1.20
C LEU A 64 2.07 28.47 2.55
N ASN A 65 1.55 27.29 2.88
CA ASN A 65 0.94 26.95 4.17
C ASN A 65 1.96 26.60 5.28
N LYS A 66 3.26 26.79 5.03
CA LYS A 66 4.39 26.47 5.93
C LYS A 66 4.53 24.96 6.23
N LYS A 67 3.92 24.08 5.44
CA LYS A 67 4.16 22.63 5.53
C LYS A 67 5.37 22.23 4.69
N ARG A 68 6.14 21.26 5.18
CA ARG A 68 7.24 20.64 4.43
C ARG A 68 6.66 19.85 3.26
N LEU A 69 7.26 20.00 2.07
CA LEU A 69 6.90 19.22 0.88
C LEU A 69 8.11 18.39 0.42
N ALA A 70 7.84 17.19 -0.07
CA ALA A 70 8.82 16.32 -0.69
C ALA A 70 8.38 15.95 -2.10
N TYR A 71 9.23 16.22 -3.08
CA TYR A 71 9.02 15.85 -4.48
C TYR A 71 10.01 14.78 -4.91
N PHE A 72 9.55 13.77 -5.64
CA PHE A 72 10.37 12.69 -6.15
C PHE A 72 9.74 12.05 -7.38
N CYS A 73 10.55 11.43 -8.23
CA CYS A 73 10.07 10.63 -9.35
C CYS A 73 10.07 9.15 -8.96
N LEU A 74 8.96 8.46 -9.17
CA LEU A 74 8.90 7.01 -9.02
C LEU A 74 9.29 6.39 -10.37
N PRO A 75 10.26 5.46 -10.42
CA PRO A 75 10.61 4.75 -11.65
C PRO A 75 9.34 4.11 -12.18
N LYS A 76 8.97 4.43 -13.44
CA LYS A 76 7.72 4.05 -14.14
C LYS A 76 6.83 3.16 -13.27
N ALA A 77 5.91 3.80 -12.57
CA ALA A 77 4.81 3.12 -11.91
C ALA A 77 4.30 2.02 -12.86
N ASN A 78 4.46 0.74 -12.48
CA ASN A 78 3.79 -0.34 -13.20
C ASN A 78 2.31 0.05 -13.34
N GLU A 79 1.61 -0.41 -14.39
CA GLU A 79 0.20 -0.05 -14.64
C GLU A 79 -0.73 -0.28 -13.42
N GLU A 80 -0.27 -1.06 -12.44
CA GLU A 80 -0.89 -1.35 -11.16
C GLU A 80 -0.80 -0.22 -10.11
N MET A 81 0.21 0.66 -10.14
CA MET A 81 0.35 1.72 -9.15
C MET A 81 -0.43 2.98 -9.58
N ARG A 82 -1.68 3.06 -9.13
CA ARG A 82 -2.57 4.21 -9.34
C ARG A 82 -2.56 5.15 -8.14
N LEU A 83 -1.60 6.06 -8.11
CA LEU A 83 -1.55 7.11 -7.08
C LEU A 83 -2.66 8.14 -7.30
N MET A 84 -3.35 8.47 -6.22
CA MET A 84 -4.42 9.46 -6.17
C MET A 84 -4.07 10.58 -5.19
N PRO A 85 -4.54 11.82 -5.42
CA PRO A 85 -4.45 12.88 -4.42
C PRO A 85 -5.11 12.44 -3.10
N GLY A 86 -4.38 12.59 -1.99
CA GLY A 86 -4.79 12.15 -0.67
C GLY A 86 -4.26 10.78 -0.24
N ASP A 87 -3.66 10.00 -1.14
CA ASP A 87 -3.06 8.71 -0.75
C ASP A 87 -1.91 8.92 0.24
N GLU A 88 -1.82 8.03 1.23
CA GLU A 88 -0.77 8.07 2.24
C GLU A 88 0.50 7.38 1.70
N LEU A 89 1.63 8.08 1.77
CA LEU A 89 2.94 7.53 1.46
C LEU A 89 3.90 7.69 2.64
N ARG A 90 4.69 6.64 2.88
CA ARG A 90 5.75 6.65 3.89
C ARG A 90 7.11 6.85 3.22
N LEU A 91 7.72 8.01 3.44
CA LEU A 91 9.08 8.31 3.00
C LEU A 91 10.08 7.88 4.07
N ARG A 92 11.10 7.11 3.67
CA ARG A 92 12.14 6.61 4.58
C ARG A 92 13.52 6.98 4.07
N TYR A 93 14.34 7.52 4.97
CA TYR A 93 15.78 7.63 4.79
C TYR A 93 16.47 6.59 5.66
N VAL A 94 17.28 5.75 5.02
CA VAL A 94 17.94 4.61 5.67
C VAL A 94 19.12 5.01 6.55
N GLY A 95 19.52 6.28 6.55
CA GLY A 95 20.68 6.78 7.28
C GLY A 95 21.97 6.66 6.46
N ASP A 96 22.98 7.41 6.87
CA ASP A 96 24.37 7.28 6.40
C ASP A 96 25.35 7.51 7.56
N GLN A 97 26.65 7.59 7.26
CA GLN A 97 27.68 7.84 8.27
C GLN A 97 27.53 9.19 8.99
N MET A 98 26.79 10.15 8.42
CA MET A 98 26.63 11.50 8.95
C MET A 98 25.26 11.74 9.61
N LYS A 99 24.21 11.04 9.18
CA LYS A 99 22.83 11.27 9.66
C LYS A 99 22.11 9.98 10.02
N SER A 100 21.40 10.01 11.14
CA SER A 100 20.53 8.92 11.57
C SER A 100 19.38 8.67 10.57
N ALA A 101 18.96 7.41 10.50
CA ALA A 101 17.77 7.02 9.75
C ALA A 101 16.52 7.76 10.25
N TRP A 102 15.59 8.04 9.35
CA TRP A 102 14.29 8.62 9.71
C TRP A 102 13.19 8.09 8.79
N ALA A 103 11.95 8.19 9.25
CA ALA A 103 10.78 7.94 8.42
C ALA A 103 9.70 8.98 8.71
N GLY A 104 8.96 9.39 7.69
CA GLY A 104 7.84 10.31 7.79
C GLY A 104 6.70 9.86 6.89
N VAL A 105 5.48 10.24 7.26
CA VAL A 105 4.28 9.97 6.49
C VAL A 105 3.76 11.28 5.91
N GLY A 106 3.38 11.25 4.63
CA GLY A 106 2.83 12.38 3.89
C GLY A 106 1.65 11.93 3.04
N HIS A 107 0.88 12.90 2.53
CA HIS A 107 -0.28 12.63 1.67
C HIS A 107 -0.01 13.19 0.29
N VAL A 108 -0.36 12.45 -0.76
CA VAL A 108 -0.14 12.87 -2.14
C VAL A 108 -0.89 14.17 -2.43
N VAL A 109 -0.15 15.23 -2.78
CA VAL A 109 -0.68 16.53 -3.21
C VAL A 109 -0.43 16.80 -4.69
N LYS A 110 0.49 16.06 -5.32
CA LYS A 110 0.77 16.10 -6.75
C LYS A 110 0.98 14.69 -7.29
N VAL A 111 0.28 14.36 -8.36
CA VAL A 111 0.50 13.16 -9.18
C VAL A 111 1.20 13.54 -10.49
N PRO A 112 1.93 12.61 -11.14
CA PRO A 112 2.52 12.83 -12.46
C PRO A 112 1.45 13.24 -13.48
N ASN A 113 1.75 14.27 -14.27
CA ASN A 113 0.85 14.79 -15.29
C ASN A 113 1.64 15.49 -16.40
N ASN A 114 0.95 16.11 -17.35
CA ASN A 114 1.57 16.81 -18.48
C ASN A 114 2.53 17.95 -18.10
N TYR A 115 2.51 18.42 -16.84
CA TYR A 115 3.39 19.47 -16.33
C TYR A 115 4.60 18.93 -15.55
N GLY A 116 4.71 17.61 -15.37
CA GLY A 116 5.91 16.97 -14.84
C GLY A 116 5.66 15.62 -14.16
N GLU A 117 6.70 14.79 -14.17
CA GLU A 117 6.69 13.39 -13.72
C GLU A 117 6.83 13.21 -12.18
N GLU A 118 7.03 14.30 -11.44
CA GLU A 118 7.22 14.22 -9.98
C GLU A 118 5.91 13.91 -9.24
N VAL A 119 5.98 13.05 -8.24
CA VAL A 119 5.00 12.93 -7.14
C VAL A 119 5.38 13.93 -6.06
N GLY A 120 4.38 14.55 -5.41
CA GLY A 120 4.57 15.43 -4.27
C GLY A 120 3.77 14.98 -3.05
N ILE A 121 4.38 14.96 -1.87
CA ILE A 121 3.75 14.68 -0.56
C ILE A 121 4.04 15.76 0.48
#